data_AF-K1R8P4-F1
#
_entry.id   AF-K1R8P4-F1
#
_cell.length_a   1.000
_cell.length_b   1.000
_cell.length_c   1.000
_cell.angle_alpha   90.00
_cell.angle_beta   90.00
_cell.angle_gamma   90.00
#
_symmetry.space_group_name_H-M   'P 1'
#
loop_
_entity.id
_entity.type
_entity.pdbx_description
1 polymer ?
#
loop_
_entity_poly.entity_id
_entity_poly.type
_entity_poly.pdbx_seq_one_letter_code
_entity_poly.pdbx_strand_id
1 'polypeptide(L)'
;MICFGVANTIGSPISGVLGKRVGRPTLFIVATALNISALVAMELWHLARKQLIVFFVIPGIWGLADSIWQTQSAALVGLAFSDKQEPAFSNLRMFQALGFTVGYLYSNHMCEYKKLYIAGGELIFSMILVMAVEFRLKRDAPKKDNLVI
;
A
#
# COMPACT_ATOMS: atom_id res chain seq x y z
N MET A 1 -16.00 8.49 0.75
CA MET A 1 -15.05 8.65 -0.37
C MET A 1 -14.29 9.97 -0.36
N ILE A 2 -14.89 11.10 0.03
CA ILE A 2 -14.16 12.38 0.13
C ILE A 2 -12.99 12.31 1.14
N CYS A 3 -13.20 11.78 2.35
CA CYS A 3 -12.13 11.68 3.35
C CYS A 3 -10.99 10.77 2.90
N PHE A 4 -11.30 9.68 2.21
CA PHE A 4 -10.31 8.82 1.56
C PHE A 4 -9.48 9.63 0.55
N GLY A 5 -10.12 10.37 -0.35
CA GLY A 5 -9.44 11.17 -1.38
C GLY A 5 -8.58 12.31 -0.81
N VAL A 6 -9.07 13.00 0.22
CA VAL A 6 -8.32 14.07 0.91
C VAL A 6 -7.10 13.49 1.62
N ALA A 7 -7.30 12.42 2.39
CA ALA A 7 -6.22 11.71 3.07
C ALA A 7 -5.17 11.23 2.07
N ASN A 8 -5.60 10.63 0.94
CA ASN A 8 -4.70 10.13 -0.08
C ASN A 8 -3.88 11.24 -0.75
N THR A 9 -4.54 12.35 -1.08
CA THR A 9 -3.89 13.53 -1.68
C THR A 9 -2.84 14.13 -0.76
N ILE A 10 -3.15 14.26 0.53
CA ILE A 10 -2.22 14.81 1.54
C ILE A 10 -1.09 13.81 1.83
N GLY A 11 -1.40 12.52 1.96
CA GLY A 11 -0.45 11.47 2.28
C GLY A 11 0.57 11.19 1.19
N SER A 12 0.22 11.42 -0.08
CA SER A 12 1.11 11.16 -1.23
C SER A 12 2.45 11.93 -1.17
N PRO A 13 2.48 13.28 -1.11
CA PRO A 13 3.73 14.02 -0.99
C PRO A 13 4.46 13.74 0.33
N ILE A 14 3.71 13.59 1.43
CA ILE A 14 4.30 13.31 2.75
C ILE A 14 5.05 11.98 2.73
N SER A 15 4.41 10.92 2.22
CA SER A 15 5.04 9.60 2.12
C SER A 15 6.27 9.62 1.22
N GLY A 16 6.26 10.40 0.13
CA GLY A 16 7.42 10.59 -0.75
C GLY A 16 8.61 11.25 -0.05
N VAL A 17 8.36 12.31 0.74
CA VAL A 17 9.41 12.98 1.52
C VAL A 17 9.89 12.09 2.67
N LEU A 18 8.96 11.46 3.37
CA LEU A 18 9.25 10.62 4.53
C LEU A 18 10.05 9.38 4.13
N GLY A 19 9.79 8.82 2.94
CA GLY A 19 10.53 7.67 2.41
C GLY A 19 12.03 7.95 2.22
N LYS A 20 12.41 9.20 1.94
CA LYS A 20 13.81 9.63 1.87
C LYS A 20 14.48 9.69 3.24
N ARG A 21 13.73 9.89 4.33
CA ARG A 21 14.25 10.06 5.69
C ARG A 21 14.29 8.78 6.51
N VAL A 22 13.19 8.02 6.54
CA VAL A 22 13.03 6.79 7.37
C VAL A 22 13.22 5.49 6.59
N GLY A 23 13.33 5.58 5.27
CA GLY A 23 13.45 4.43 4.38
C GLY A 23 12.10 3.80 4.03
N ARG A 24 12.07 3.22 2.82
CA ARG A 24 10.88 2.63 2.20
C ARG A 24 10.29 1.42 2.96
N PRO A 25 11.09 0.45 3.48
CA PRO A 25 10.53 -0.69 4.21
C PRO A 25 9.72 -0.29 5.45
N THR A 26 10.20 0.72 6.18
CA THR A 26 9.51 1.25 7.37
C THR A 26 8.13 1.79 7.01
N LEU A 27 8.01 2.48 5.88
CA LEU A 27 6.73 3.02 5.42
C LEU A 27 5.73 1.92 5.01
N PHE A 28 6.20 0.85 4.37
CA PHE A 28 5.35 -0.29 4.05
C PHE A 28 4.81 -0.98 5.32
N ILE A 29 5.63 -1.10 6.37
CA ILE A 29 5.19 -1.63 7.67
C ILE A 29 4.12 -0.73 8.30
N VAL A 30 4.33 0.59 8.29
CA VAL A 30 3.36 1.57 8.82
C VAL A 30 2.03 1.49 8.04
N ALA A 31 2.08 1.47 6.71
CA ALA A 31 0.88 1.37 5.88
C ALA A 31 0.11 0.07 6.12
N THR A 32 0.83 -1.03 6.32
CA THR A 32 0.24 -2.33 6.67
C THR A 32 -0.43 -2.29 8.03
N ALA A 33 0.24 -1.72 9.03
CA ALA A 33 -0.33 -1.58 10.37
C ALA A 33 -1.61 -0.72 10.34
N LEU A 34 -1.63 0.36 9.57
CA LEU A 34 -2.83 1.19 9.36
C LEU A 34 -3.97 0.39 8.72
N ASN A 35 -3.70 -0.36 7.64
CA ASN A 35 -4.71 -1.20 7.00
C ASN A 35 -5.23 -2.32 7.91
N ILE A 36 -4.35 -3.02 8.64
CA ILE A 36 -4.77 -4.05 9.61
C ILE A 36 -5.62 -3.42 10.71
N SER A 37 -5.23 -2.26 11.23
CA SER A 37 -6.02 -1.55 12.25
C SER A 37 -7.42 -1.19 11.75
N ALA A 38 -7.53 -0.78 10.48
CA ALA A 38 -8.81 -0.47 9.85
C ALA A 38 -9.65 -1.74 9.62
N LEU A 39 -9.04 -2.85 9.20
CA LEU A 39 -9.71 -4.15 9.04
C LEU A 39 -10.24 -4.69 10.37
N VAL A 40 -9.41 -4.68 11.41
CA VAL A 40 -9.80 -5.11 12.78
C VAL A 40 -10.89 -4.20 13.33
N ALA A 41 -10.79 -2.88 13.11
CA ALA A 41 -11.85 -1.96 13.48
C ALA A 41 -13.17 -2.29 12.76
N MET A 42 -13.14 -2.60 11.46
CA MET A 42 -14.33 -3.00 10.71
C MET A 42 -14.92 -4.34 11.17
N GLU A 43 -14.10 -5.28 11.64
CA GLU A 43 -14.55 -6.57 12.16
C GLU A 43 -15.17 -6.48 13.56
N LEU A 44 -14.55 -5.70 14.46
CA LEU A 44 -15.04 -5.52 15.83
C LEU A 44 -16.24 -4.56 15.91
N TRP A 45 -16.45 -3.73 14.88
CA TRP A 45 -17.49 -2.71 14.91
C TRP A 45 -18.87 -3.25 14.52
N HIS A 46 -19.70 -3.55 15.53
CA HIS A 46 -21.13 -3.68 15.32
C HIS A 46 -21.79 -2.31 15.13
N LEU A 47 -22.54 -2.15 14.03
CA LEU A 47 -23.22 -0.92 13.62
C LEU A 47 -24.17 -0.35 14.70
N ALA A 48 -23.64 0.39 15.68
CA ALA A 48 -24.43 1.24 16.53
C ALA A 48 -24.78 2.52 15.73
N ARG A 49 -26.07 2.69 15.42
CA ARG A 49 -26.67 3.73 14.54
C ARG A 49 -26.34 5.21 14.86
N LYS A 50 -25.50 5.52 15.88
CA LYS A 50 -25.22 6.88 16.36
C LYS A 50 -23.78 7.37 16.18
N GLN A 51 -22.90 6.63 15.50
CA GLN A 51 -21.49 7.01 15.38
C GLN A 51 -21.08 7.33 13.93
N LEU A 52 -21.47 8.53 13.46
CA LEU A 52 -21.11 9.03 12.12
C LEU A 52 -19.60 9.21 11.93
N ILE A 53 -18.85 9.48 13.01
CA ILE A 53 -17.40 9.73 12.98
C ILE A 53 -16.63 8.55 12.39
N VAL A 54 -17.02 7.32 12.73
CA VAL A 54 -16.34 6.09 12.28
C VAL A 54 -16.38 5.95 10.75
N PHE A 55 -17.46 6.40 10.11
CA PHE A 55 -17.60 6.41 8.65
C PHE A 55 -16.66 7.40 7.94
N PHE A 56 -16.08 8.37 8.67
CA PHE A 56 -15.08 9.30 8.13
C PHE A 56 -13.66 8.86 8.47
N VAL A 57 -13.43 8.33 9.67
CA VAL A 57 -12.12 7.93 10.17
C VAL A 57 -11.58 6.71 9.42
N ILE A 58 -12.39 5.64 9.28
CA ILE A 58 -11.91 4.40 8.63
C ILE A 58 -11.46 4.66 7.18
N PRO A 59 -12.25 5.33 6.32
CA PRO A 59 -11.78 5.66 4.96
C PRO A 59 -10.61 6.64 4.94
N GLY A 60 -10.50 7.54 5.93
CA GLY A 60 -9.36 8.43 6.06
C GLY A 60 -8.05 7.67 6.33
N ILE A 61 -8.08 6.73 7.29
CA ILE A 61 -6.95 5.85 7.60
C ILE A 61 -6.58 5.00 6.38
N TRP A 62 -7.58 4.42 5.71
CA TRP A 62 -7.37 3.64 4.50
C TRP A 62 -6.76 4.47 3.37
N GLY A 63 -7.17 5.74 3.21
CA GLY A 63 -6.61 6.67 2.23
C GLY A 63 -5.17 7.06 2.52
N LEU A 64 -4.81 7.25 3.78
CA LEU A 64 -3.42 7.46 4.17
C LEU A 64 -2.56 6.24 3.84
N ALA A 65 -3.04 5.04 4.18
CA ALA A 65 -2.33 3.80 3.88
C ALA A 65 -2.16 3.59 2.36
N ASP A 66 -3.22 3.80 1.57
CA ASP A 66 -3.18 3.70 0.11
C ASP A 66 -2.14 4.64 -0.51
N SER A 67 -2.06 5.88 -0.02
CA SER A 67 -1.08 6.85 -0.51
C SER A 67 0.36 6.38 -0.34
N ILE A 68 0.65 5.72 0.79
CA ILE A 68 1.98 5.17 1.07
C ILE A 68 2.25 3.99 0.14
N TRP A 69 1.31 3.06 0.03
CA TRP A 69 1.44 1.90 -0.86
C TRP A 69 1.68 2.32 -2.30
N GLN A 70 0.90 3.26 -2.84
CA GLN A 70 1.06 3.73 -4.22
C GLN A 70 2.39 4.46 -4.42
N THR A 71 2.73 5.41 -3.55
CA THR A 71 3.94 6.23 -3.70
C THR A 71 5.21 5.40 -3.56
N GLN A 72 5.26 4.51 -2.56
CA GLN A 72 6.44 3.69 -2.30
C GLN A 72 6.60 2.56 -3.33
N SER A 73 5.51 1.97 -3.82
CA SER A 73 5.59 0.94 -4.87
C SER A 73 6.08 1.53 -6.19
N ALA A 74 5.59 2.71 -6.57
CA ALA A 74 6.10 3.43 -7.74
C ALA A 74 7.60 3.75 -7.61
N ALA A 75 8.03 4.20 -6.43
CA ALA A 75 9.45 4.45 -6.15
C ALA A 75 10.30 3.17 -6.18
N LEU A 76 9.78 2.04 -5.69
CA LEU A 76 10.46 0.74 -5.75
C LEU A 76 10.67 0.28 -7.19
N VAL A 77 9.62 0.33 -8.02
CA VAL A 77 9.69 -0.05 -9.44
C VAL A 77 10.64 0.87 -10.20
N GLY A 78 10.58 2.18 -9.96
CA GLY A 78 11.49 3.15 -10.58
C GLY A 78 12.96 2.95 -10.22
N LEU A 79 13.25 2.47 -9.01
CA LEU A 79 14.60 2.14 -8.57
C LEU A 79 15.07 0.78 -9.10
N ALA A 80 14.20 -0.23 -9.11
CA ALA A 80 14.54 -1.58 -9.56
C ALA A 80 14.81 -1.66 -11.07
N PHE A 81 14.17 -0.79 -11.87
CA PHE A 81 14.28 -0.77 -13.32
C PHE A 81 14.64 0.63 -13.85
N SER A 82 15.72 1.23 -13.34
CA SER A 82 16.18 2.56 -13.77
C SER A 82 16.39 2.67 -15.29
N ASP A 83 16.82 1.59 -15.93
CA ASP A 83 17.20 1.59 -17.35
C ASP A 83 16.00 1.34 -18.28
N LYS A 84 14.90 0.80 -17.76
CA LYS A 84 13.71 0.38 -18.53
C LYS A 84 12.41 0.75 -17.81
N GLN A 85 12.26 2.05 -17.51
CA GLN A 85 11.13 2.54 -16.73
C GLN A 85 9.79 2.43 -17.46
N GLU A 86 9.73 2.75 -18.75
CA GLU A 86 8.48 2.70 -19.55
C GLU A 86 7.77 1.33 -19.50
N PRO A 87 8.43 0.19 -19.82
CA PRO A 87 7.78 -1.11 -19.73
C PRO A 87 7.49 -1.53 -18.28
N ALA A 88 8.33 -1.13 -17.31
CA ALA A 88 8.13 -1.44 -15.90
C ALA A 88 6.87 -0.76 -15.34
N PHE A 89 6.69 0.54 -15.60
CA PHE A 89 5.50 1.28 -15.20
C PHE A 89 4.24 0.84 -15.97
N SER A 90 4.38 0.47 -17.24
CA SER A 90 3.26 -0.10 -18.02
C SER A 90 2.75 -1.39 -17.40
N ASN A 91 3.66 -2.31 -17.03
CA ASN A 91 3.29 -3.54 -16.33
C ASN A 91 2.69 -3.27 -14.95
N LEU A 92 3.25 -2.32 -14.17
CA LEU A 92 2.70 -1.94 -12.87
C LEU A 92 1.24 -1.49 -12.99
N ARG A 93 0.93 -0.60 -13.94
CA ARG A 93 -0.43 -0.10 -14.18
C ARG A 93 -1.36 -1.18 -14.70
N MET A 94 -0.88 -2.06 -15.57
CA MET A 94 -1.65 -3.20 -16.05
C MET A 94 -2.07 -4.12 -14.89
N PHE A 95 -1.14 -4.51 -14.02
CA PHE A 95 -1.46 -5.35 -12.86
C PHE A 95 -2.37 -4.64 -11.85
N GLN A 96 -2.21 -3.33 -11.66
CA GLN A 96 -3.12 -2.54 -10.82
C GLN A 96 -4.55 -2.56 -11.37
N ALA A 97 -4.72 -2.38 -12.69
CA ALA A 97 -6.03 -2.44 -13.35
C ALA A 97 -6.64 -3.85 -13.28
N LEU A 98 -5.83 -4.90 -13.42
CA LEU A 98 -6.27 -6.28 -13.23
C LEU A 98 -6.78 -6.50 -11.81
N GLY A 99 -6.05 -6.03 -10.78
CA GLY A 99 -6.48 -6.10 -9.39
C GLY A 99 -7.84 -5.42 -9.14
N PHE A 100 -8.03 -4.21 -9.65
CA PHE A 100 -9.33 -3.52 -9.56
C PHE A 100 -10.46 -4.27 -10.27
N THR A 101 -10.18 -4.87 -11.42
CA THR A 101 -11.16 -5.65 -12.19
C THR A 101 -11.58 -6.90 -11.43
N VAL A 102 -10.61 -7.66 -10.90
CA VAL A 102 -10.90 -8.85 -10.07
C VAL A 102 -11.69 -8.45 -8.82
N GLY A 103 -11.27 -7.39 -8.14
CA GLY A 103 -11.96 -6.80 -6.98
C GLY A 103 -13.43 -6.47 -7.25
N TYR A 104 -13.69 -5.84 -8.40
CA TYR A 104 -15.04 -5.48 -8.83
C TYR A 104 -15.91 -6.72 -9.11
N LEU A 105 -15.35 -7.74 -9.79
CA LEU A 105 -16.10 -8.94 -10.18
C LEU A 105 -16.64 -9.72 -8.98
N TYR A 106 -15.84 -9.92 -7.91
CA TYR A 106 -16.32 -10.67 -6.74
C TYR A 106 -17.13 -9.82 -5.75
N SER A 107 -17.19 -8.50 -5.93
CA SER A 107 -17.82 -7.57 -4.98
C SER A 107 -19.30 -7.86 -4.73
N ASN A 108 -20.09 -8.17 -5.77
CA ASN A 108 -21.53 -8.41 -5.60
C ASN A 108 -21.90 -9.84 -5.21
N HIS A 109 -20.95 -10.79 -5.27
CA HIS A 109 -21.22 -12.21 -5.08
C HIS A 109 -20.81 -12.75 -3.70
N MET A 110 -19.99 -12.01 -2.94
CA MET A 110 -19.43 -12.45 -1.66
C MET A 110 -20.02 -11.67 -0.47
N CYS A 111 -20.24 -12.36 0.65
CA CYS A 111 -20.59 -11.73 1.93
C CYS A 111 -19.47 -10.80 2.41
N GLU A 112 -19.83 -9.74 3.14
CA GLU A 112 -18.95 -8.67 3.61
C GLU A 112 -17.78 -9.19 4.46
N TYR A 113 -18.04 -10.14 5.36
CA TYR A 113 -17.01 -10.74 6.19
C TYR A 113 -15.92 -11.42 5.35
N LYS A 114 -16.30 -12.18 4.31
CA LYS A 114 -15.31 -12.87 3.45
C LYS A 114 -14.40 -11.88 2.73
N LYS A 115 -14.93 -10.72 2.33
CA LYS A 115 -14.15 -9.66 1.67
C LYS A 115 -13.05 -9.11 2.58
N LEU A 116 -13.34 -8.92 3.88
CA LEU A 116 -12.35 -8.45 4.85
C LEU A 116 -11.18 -9.45 4.99
N TYR A 117 -11.47 -10.74 5.06
CA TYR A 117 -10.44 -11.79 5.16
C TYR A 117 -9.59 -11.90 3.88
N ILE A 118 -10.21 -11.79 2.71
CA ILE A 118 -9.49 -11.77 1.43
C ILE A 118 -8.54 -10.57 1.38
N ALA A 119 -9.03 -9.37 1.69
CA ALA A 119 -8.21 -8.16 1.72
C ALA A 119 -7.06 -8.25 2.74
N GLY A 120 -7.31 -8.83 3.91
CA GLY A 120 -6.27 -9.09 4.90
C GLY A 120 -5.20 -10.05 4.39
N GLY A 121 -5.61 -11.15 3.73
CA GLY A 121 -4.69 -12.11 3.11
C GLY A 121 -3.83 -11.48 2.01
N GLU A 122 -4.45 -10.69 1.12
CA GLU A 122 -3.76 -9.97 0.05
C GLU A 122 -2.73 -8.97 0.62
N LEU A 123 -3.06 -8.29 1.72
CA LEU A 123 -2.15 -7.34 2.37
C LEU A 123 -0.91 -8.04 2.94
N ILE A 124 -1.07 -9.16 3.63
CA ILE A 124 0.06 -9.93 4.17
C ILE A 124 0.92 -10.50 3.04
N PHE A 125 0.28 -11.04 2.01
CA PHE A 125 0.97 -11.56 0.82
C PHE A 125 1.79 -10.46 0.11
N SER A 126 1.18 -9.29 -0.10
CA SER A 126 1.85 -8.12 -0.66
C SER A 126 3.08 -7.71 0.16
N MET A 127 2.97 -7.67 1.49
CA MET A 127 4.09 -7.35 2.35
C MET A 127 5.26 -8.32 2.25
N ILE A 128 4.99 -9.63 2.20
CA ILE A 128 6.03 -10.65 2.03
C ILE A 128 6.77 -10.43 0.69
N LEU A 129 6.03 -10.20 -0.39
CA LEU A 129 6.60 -9.96 -1.71
C LEU A 129 7.45 -8.68 -1.76
N VAL A 130 6.93 -7.56 -1.23
CA VAL A 130 7.65 -6.30 -1.19
C VAL A 130 8.94 -6.43 -0.38
N MET A 131 8.88 -7.08 0.78
CA MET A 131 10.07 -7.33 1.59
C MET A 131 11.09 -8.22 0.85
N ALA A 132 10.64 -9.26 0.17
CA ALA A 132 11.52 -10.11 -0.64
C ALA A 132 12.22 -9.33 -1.76
N VAL A 133 11.51 -8.44 -2.44
CA VAL A 133 12.09 -7.56 -3.48
C VAL A 133 13.10 -6.59 -2.87
N GLU A 134 12.78 -5.97 -1.74
CA GLU A 134 13.69 -5.07 -1.01
C GLU A 134 14.98 -5.79 -0.57
N PHE A 135 14.87 -7.02 -0.08
CA PHE A 135 16.04 -7.82 0.29
C PHE A 135 16.92 -8.16 -0.91
N ARG A 136 16.31 -8.52 -2.05
CA ARG A 136 17.05 -8.77 -3.29
C ARG A 136 17.77 -7.51 -3.76
N LEU A 137 17.07 -6.38 -3.79
CA LEU A 137 17.65 -5.11 -4.22
C LEU A 137 18.79 -4.64 -3.32
N LYS A 138 18.69 -4.83 -2.01
CA LYS A 138 19.79 -4.55 -1.06
C LYS A 138 20.98 -5.48 -1.24
N ARG A 139 20.75 -6.74 -1.58
CA ARG A 139 21.81 -7.73 -1.80
C ARG A 139 22.57 -7.47 -3.10
N ASP A 140 21.84 -7.09 -4.14
CA ASP A 140 22.40 -6.87 -5.48
C ASP A 140 22.99 -5.45 -5.62
N ALA A 141 22.74 -4.57 -4.65
CA ALA A 141 23.41 -3.27 -4.57
C ALA A 141 24.92 -3.46 -4.37
N PRO A 142 25.78 -2.87 -5.22
CA PRO A 142 27.23 -2.99 -5.06
C PRO A 142 27.64 -2.41 -3.70
N LYS A 143 28.40 -3.18 -2.91
CA LYS A 143 29.04 -2.67 -1.69
C LYS A 143 29.87 -1.45 -2.09
N LYS A 144 29.52 -0.28 -1.54
CA LYS A 144 30.28 0.96 -1.71
C LYS A 144 31.54 0.92 -0.83
N ASP A 145 32.39 -0.08 -1.04
CA ASP A 145 33.73 -0.22 -0.48
C ASP A 145 34.67 -0.51 -1.66
N ASN A 146 35.16 0.56 -2.29
CA ASN A 146 36.40 0.69 -3.07
C ASN A 146 36.51 2.09 -3.70
N LEU A 147 36.23 3.13 -2.92
CA LEU A 147 36.69 4.49 -3.20
C LEU A 147 37.37 5.00 -1.94
N VAL A 148 38.58 4.47 -1.74
CA VAL A 148 39.63 5.08 -0.93
C VAL A 148 39.93 6.43 -1.60
N ILE A 149 39.68 7.51 -0.87
CA ILE A 149 40.37 8.79 -1.07
C ILE A 149 41.64 8.72 -0.24
#